data_AF-A0A941B6R4-F1
#
_entry.id   AF-A0A941B6R4-F1
#
_cell.length_a   1.000
_cell.length_b   1.000
_cell.length_c   1.000
_cell.angle_alpha   90.00
_cell.angle_beta   90.00
_cell.angle_gamma   90.00
#
_symmetry.space_group_name_H-M   'P 1'
#
loop_
_entity.id
_entity.type
_entity.pdbx_description
1 polymer ?
#
loop_
_entity_poly.entity_id
_entity_poly.type
_entity_poly.pdbx_seq_one_letter_code
_entity_poly.pdbx_strand_id
1 'polypeptide(L)'
;MNADRSTPDRAWTGDDREHNDDCHERWLPALNRTTDQPTYRDEWFDEQCGGCLFWVALRGELGRDWGVCTQPDSPFDGRARFEHDGCELFAIREDGSFG
;
A
#
# COMPACT_ATOMS: atom_id res chain seq x y z
N MET A 1 -5.61 -7.94 -19.97
CA MET A 1 -5.13 -8.90 -20.99
C MET A 1 -3.74 -9.32 -20.55
N ASN A 2 -3.27 -10.52 -20.92
CA ASN A 2 -2.06 -11.11 -20.32
C ASN A 2 -0.81 -10.26 -20.58
N ALA A 3 -0.21 -9.72 -19.53
CA ALA A 3 1.18 -9.27 -19.56
C ALA A 3 2.03 -10.39 -20.17
N ASP A 4 2.84 -10.05 -21.18
CA ASP A 4 3.75 -10.97 -21.84
C ASP A 4 4.80 -11.46 -20.82
N ARG A 5 4.52 -12.60 -20.19
CA ARG A 5 5.27 -13.11 -19.03
C ARG A 5 6.64 -13.68 -19.38
N SER A 6 7.08 -13.67 -20.64
CA SER A 6 8.26 -14.44 -21.01
C SER A 6 8.99 -13.87 -22.22
N THR A 7 9.93 -12.96 -21.99
CA THR A 7 11.24 -13.19 -22.62
C THR A 7 11.90 -14.31 -21.80
N PRO A 8 12.00 -15.54 -22.32
CA PRO A 8 12.37 -16.71 -21.51
C PRO A 8 13.77 -16.63 -20.86
N ASP A 9 14.59 -15.65 -21.25
CA ASP A 9 15.96 -15.46 -20.76
C ASP A 9 16.12 -14.37 -19.69
N ARG A 10 15.04 -13.73 -19.20
CA ARG A 10 15.13 -12.73 -18.13
C ARG A 10 14.29 -13.12 -16.91
N ALA A 11 14.92 -13.11 -15.74
CA ALA A 11 14.22 -13.28 -14.47
C ALA A 11 13.20 -12.14 -14.26
N TRP A 12 11.99 -12.50 -13.84
CA TRP A 12 10.95 -11.55 -13.44
C TRP A 12 11.40 -10.74 -12.22
N THR A 13 11.37 -9.41 -12.32
CA THR A 13 11.77 -8.52 -11.22
C THR A 13 10.60 -8.02 -10.38
N GLY A 14 9.37 -8.06 -10.92
CA GLY A 14 8.21 -7.42 -10.29
C GLY A 14 8.01 -5.95 -10.66
N ASP A 15 8.86 -5.38 -11.52
CA ASP A 15 8.82 -3.94 -11.88
C ASP A 15 8.14 -3.65 -13.22
N ASP A 16 7.39 -4.60 -13.76
CA ASP A 16 6.62 -4.34 -14.97
C ASP A 16 5.48 -3.36 -14.66
N ARG A 17 5.44 -2.27 -15.42
CA ARG A 17 4.51 -1.17 -15.17
C ARG A 17 3.06 -1.58 -15.38
N GLU A 18 2.74 -2.24 -16.49
CA GLU A 18 1.35 -2.65 -16.79
C GLU A 18 0.84 -3.63 -15.73
N HIS A 19 1.66 -4.60 -15.33
CA HIS A 19 1.33 -5.51 -14.25
C HIS A 19 1.09 -4.79 -12.91
N ASN A 20 1.91 -3.79 -12.58
CA ASN A 20 1.80 -3.05 -11.33
C ASN A 20 0.59 -2.10 -11.32
N ASP A 21 0.27 -1.46 -12.45
CA ASP A 21 -0.95 -0.67 -12.64
C ASP A 21 -2.20 -1.57 -12.48
N ASP A 22 -2.20 -2.77 -13.08
CA ASP A 22 -3.28 -3.77 -12.91
C ASP A 22 -3.42 -4.22 -11.45
N CYS A 23 -2.31 -4.35 -10.71
CA CYS A 23 -2.34 -4.65 -9.28
C CYS A 23 -2.93 -3.49 -8.47
N HIS A 24 -2.50 -2.26 -8.73
CA HIS A 24 -3.00 -1.04 -8.10
C HIS A 24 -4.52 -0.94 -8.25
N GLU A 25 -5.03 -0.98 -9.49
CA GLU A 25 -6.47 -0.89 -9.78
C GLU A 25 -7.29 -1.99 -9.10
N ARG A 26 -6.76 -3.21 -9.06
CA ARG A 26 -7.43 -4.35 -8.41
C ARG A 26 -7.44 -4.25 -6.89
N TRP A 27 -6.49 -3.54 -6.28
CA TRP A 27 -6.38 -3.43 -4.82
C TRP A 27 -7.07 -2.18 -4.24
N LEU A 28 -7.26 -1.12 -5.03
CA LEU A 28 -8.01 0.09 -4.62
C LEU A 28 -9.39 -0.19 -3.99
N PRO A 29 -10.21 -1.16 -4.46
CA PRO A 29 -11.50 -1.44 -3.82
C PRO A 29 -11.40 -2.05 -2.40
N ALA A 30 -10.20 -2.48 -1.97
CA ALA A 30 -9.96 -3.09 -0.66
C ALA A 30 -9.47 -2.10 0.41
N LEU A 31 -9.45 -0.80 0.10
CA LEU A 31 -9.08 0.25 1.04
C LEU A 31 -10.04 0.32 2.23
N ASN A 32 -9.51 0.68 3.40
CA ASN A 32 -10.27 0.78 4.63
C ASN A 32 -10.90 2.18 4.81
N ARG A 33 -10.13 3.23 4.52
CA ARG A 33 -10.53 4.64 4.73
C ARG A 33 -10.57 5.38 3.39
N THR A 34 -11.56 5.09 2.54
CA THR A 34 -11.70 5.83 1.27
C THR A 34 -12.25 7.24 1.51
N THR A 35 -11.65 8.23 0.86
CA THR A 35 -11.96 9.67 1.05
C THR A 35 -13.35 10.07 0.54
N ASP A 36 -13.97 9.24 -0.28
CA ASP A 36 -15.32 9.42 -0.82
C ASP A 36 -16.42 8.94 0.15
N GLN A 37 -16.07 8.23 1.22
CA GLN A 37 -17.05 7.77 2.21
C GLN A 37 -17.57 8.94 3.05
N PRO A 38 -18.90 9.04 3.28
CA PRO A 38 -19.48 10.06 4.16
C PRO A 38 -18.97 10.03 5.61
N THR A 39 -18.38 8.89 6.03
CA THR A 39 -17.81 8.68 7.35
C THR A 39 -16.32 8.98 7.42
N TYR A 40 -15.70 9.44 6.32
CA TYR A 40 -14.31 9.86 6.32
C TYR A 40 -14.10 11.03 7.29
N ARG A 41 -13.00 10.99 8.04
CA ARG A 41 -12.66 12.02 9.02
C ARG A 41 -11.40 12.74 8.57
N ASP A 42 -11.38 14.06 8.75
CA ASP A 42 -10.23 14.89 8.37
C ASP A 42 -8.93 14.43 9.05
N GLU A 43 -9.02 13.95 10.30
CA GLU A 43 -7.88 13.41 11.06
C GLU A 43 -7.18 12.24 10.34
N TRP A 44 -7.91 11.45 9.55
CA TRP A 44 -7.35 10.34 8.79
C TRP A 44 -6.42 10.77 7.66
N PHE A 45 -6.48 12.05 7.26
CA PHE A 45 -5.52 12.62 6.32
C PHE A 45 -4.09 12.63 6.91
N ASP A 46 -3.94 12.73 8.23
CA ASP A 46 -2.63 12.71 8.88
C ASP A 46 -2.27 11.30 9.42
N GLU A 47 -3.22 10.36 9.43
CA GLU A 47 -3.06 8.99 9.95
C GLU A 47 -2.95 7.93 8.84
N GLN A 48 -2.06 8.19 7.88
CA GLN A 48 -1.89 7.34 6.71
C GLN A 48 -0.85 6.25 6.92
N CYS A 49 -1.02 5.11 6.25
CA CYS A 49 -0.16 3.94 6.33
C CYS A 49 1.31 4.30 6.09
N GLY A 50 1.64 5.12 5.09
CA GLY A 50 3.01 5.57 4.80
C GLY A 50 3.70 6.31 5.94
N GLY A 51 2.92 6.98 6.81
CA GLY A 51 3.40 7.66 8.01
C GLY A 51 3.40 6.80 9.28
N CYS A 52 2.97 5.53 9.18
CA CYS A 52 2.87 4.63 10.31
C CYS A 52 4.20 3.88 10.55
N LEU A 53 4.59 3.75 11.82
CA LEU A 53 5.77 3.00 12.26
C LEU A 53 5.75 1.53 11.81
N PHE A 54 4.55 0.96 11.64
CA PHE A 54 4.35 -0.44 11.29
C PHE A 54 4.18 -0.69 9.79
N TRP A 55 4.22 0.33 8.94
CA TRP A 55 4.12 0.13 7.50
C TRP A 55 5.51 0.03 6.89
N VAL A 56 5.71 -0.98 6.06
CA VAL A 56 6.97 -1.26 5.37
C VAL A 56 6.71 -1.23 3.87
N ALA A 57 7.31 -0.29 3.16
CA ALA A 57 7.19 -0.20 1.71
C ALA A 57 7.59 -1.52 1.02
N LEU A 58 6.84 -1.90 -0.02
CA LEU A 58 7.30 -2.92 -0.94
C LEU A 58 8.55 -2.41 -1.68
N ARG A 59 9.29 -3.32 -2.30
CA ARG A 59 10.38 -2.94 -3.20
C ARG A 59 9.85 -2.76 -4.61
N GLY A 60 10.57 -1.98 -5.41
CA GLY A 60 10.27 -1.81 -6.83
C GLY A 60 9.19 -0.76 -7.11
N GLU A 61 8.70 -0.75 -8.34
CA GLU A 61 7.73 0.26 -8.81
C GLU A 61 6.42 0.23 -8.01
N LEU A 62 5.91 -0.95 -7.67
CA LEU A 62 4.69 -1.08 -6.86
C LEU A 62 4.88 -0.53 -5.42
N GLY A 63 6.12 -0.51 -4.94
CA GLY A 63 6.51 0.02 -3.63
C GLY A 63 6.38 1.52 -3.47
N ARG A 64 6.16 2.27 -4.57
CA ARG A 64 5.92 3.71 -4.53
C ARG A 64 4.58 4.07 -3.89
N ASP A 65 3.60 3.17 -4.01
CA ASP A 65 2.24 3.36 -3.51
C ASP A 65 1.87 2.33 -2.44
N TRP A 66 2.54 1.18 -2.42
CA TRP A 66 2.11 0.03 -1.63
C TRP A 66 3.20 -0.50 -0.70
N GLY A 67 2.79 -0.84 0.51
CA GLY A 67 3.61 -1.50 1.52
C GLY A 67 2.83 -2.60 2.23
N VAL A 68 3.39 -3.12 3.32
CA VAL A 68 2.78 -4.14 4.16
C VAL A 68 2.60 -3.60 5.57
N CYS A 69 1.43 -3.82 6.15
CA CYS A 69 1.22 -3.56 7.58
C CYS A 69 1.85 -4.69 8.41
N THR A 70 2.60 -4.33 9.44
CA THR A 70 3.28 -5.26 10.36
C THR A 70 2.84 -5.08 11.82
N GLN A 71 1.70 -4.39 12.04
CA GLN A 71 1.10 -4.20 13.36
C GLN A 71 0.32 -5.47 13.74
N PRO A 72 0.76 -6.28 14.72
CA PRO A 72 0.16 -7.60 15.00
C PRO A 72 -1.33 -7.56 15.37
N ASP A 73 -1.80 -6.48 15.98
CA ASP A 73 -3.21 -6.35 16.39
C ASP A 73 -4.10 -5.77 15.27
N SER A 74 -3.51 -5.37 14.14
CA SER A 74 -4.25 -4.82 13.01
C SER A 74 -4.96 -5.94 12.25
N PRO A 75 -6.21 -5.74 11.79
CA PRO A 75 -6.86 -6.67 10.86
C PRO A 75 -6.10 -6.80 9.52
N PHE A 76 -5.11 -5.93 9.29
CA PHE A 76 -4.30 -5.84 8.09
C PHE A 76 -2.87 -6.37 8.24
N ASP A 77 -2.50 -6.98 9.37
CA ASP A 77 -1.17 -7.57 9.55
C ASP A 77 -0.83 -8.56 8.42
N GLY A 78 0.36 -8.38 7.83
CA GLY A 78 0.85 -9.16 6.70
C GLY A 78 0.16 -8.90 5.36
N ARG A 79 -0.69 -7.87 5.25
CA ARG A 79 -1.41 -7.54 4.00
C ARG A 79 -0.82 -6.31 3.31
N ALA A 80 -0.93 -6.29 1.99
CA ALA A 80 -0.60 -5.11 1.19
C ALA A 80 -1.56 -3.96 1.55
N ARG A 81 -1.00 -2.76 1.71
CA ARG A 81 -1.70 -1.53 2.09
C ARG A 81 -1.21 -0.36 1.27
N PHE A 82 -2.16 0.40 0.76
CA PHE A 82 -1.88 1.64 0.07
C PHE A 82 -1.31 2.65 1.07
N GLU A 83 -0.31 3.41 0.64
CA GLU A 83 0.41 4.39 1.44
C GLU A 83 -0.56 5.39 2.08
N HIS A 84 -1.61 5.79 1.36
CA HIS A 84 -2.62 6.75 1.81
C HIS A 84 -3.85 6.13 2.51
N ASP A 85 -3.88 4.81 2.75
CA ASP A 85 -4.93 4.18 3.58
C ASP A 85 -4.62 4.29 5.08
N GLY A 86 -5.44 3.75 5.97
CA GLY A 86 -5.13 3.73 7.39
C GLY A 86 -5.96 2.72 8.19
N CYS A 87 -5.70 2.66 9.50
CA CYS A 87 -6.48 1.88 10.45
C CYS A 87 -6.43 2.51 11.84
N GLU A 88 -7.29 2.06 12.75
CA GLU A 88 -7.40 2.60 14.12
C GLU A 88 -6.14 2.41 14.98
N LEU A 89 -5.17 1.60 14.53
CA LEU A 89 -3.91 1.33 15.21
C LEU A 89 -2.73 2.10 14.60
N PHE A 90 -3.00 3.23 13.95
CA PHE A 90 -1.97 4.12 13.46
C PHE A 90 -1.02 4.55 14.60
N ALA A 91 0.28 4.49 14.34
CA ALA A 91 1.31 4.98 15.23
C ALA A 91 2.30 5.79 14.41
N ILE A 92 2.39 7.09 14.67
CA ILE A 92 3.21 8.00 13.89
C ILE A 92 4.70 7.62 13.93
N ARG A 93 5.39 7.76 12.80
CA ARG A 93 6.85 7.79 12.76
C ARG A 93 7.35 9.11 13.33
N GLU A 94 8.01 9.08 14.48
CA GLU A 94 8.49 10.29 15.17
C GLU A 94 9.55 11.06 14.37
N ASP A 95 10.20 10.42 13.39
CA ASP A 95 11.16 11.07 12.49
C ASP A 95 10.52 11.88 11.35
N GLY A 96 9.18 11.85 11.24
CA GLY A 96 8.42 12.55 10.21
C GLY A 96 8.57 11.96 8.80
N SER A 97 9.18 10.78 8.67
CA SER A 97 9.28 10.10 7.38
C SER A 97 7.91 9.59 6.91
N PHE A 98 7.77 9.55 5.59
CA PHE A 98 6.58 9.05 4.90
C PHE A 98 7.04 8.23 3.70
N GLY A 99 6.48 7.03 3.54
CA GLY A 99 6.88 6.06 2.52
C GLY A 99 8.04 5.17 2.91
#